data_AF-A0A8K0NJ63-F1
#
_entry.id   AF-A0A8K0NJ63-F1
#
_cell.length_a   1.000
_cell.length_b   1.000
_cell.length_c   1.000
_cell.angle_alpha   90.00
_cell.angle_beta   90.00
_cell.angle_gamma   90.00
#
_symmetry.space_group_name_H-M   'P 1'
#
loop_
_entity.id
_entity.type
_entity.pdbx_description
1 polymer ?
#
loop_
_entity_poly.entity_id
_entity_poly.type
_entity_poly.pdbx_seq_one_letter_code
_entity_poly.pdbx_strand_id
1 'polypeptide(L)'
;MSRQTPRKERHTRQPSNLIPAVSDYESDAAAIHASYAPPPPRTNTELNVNVLQRYLPSIQTILSIAANAVVYTFDRNSTSWDKSGIEGTMFVCAQTPLPESKKPRACVFVLNRRALDNLVVDLARVSHVEIADELLIFKIEADCEEEEKVIGLWIHNDRDETRQINGATIQESWKVARSSGLDLEQGADAGLEAGPAMQAGGRRLSVRDLFGRAQQSRQPVE
;
A
#
# COMPACT_ATOMS: atom_id res chain seq x y z
N MET A 1 -43.18 -24.00 -67.08
CA MET A 1 -44.19 -22.93 -66.96
C MET A 1 -43.71 -21.96 -65.89
N SER A 2 -43.18 -20.79 -66.26
CA SER A 2 -42.71 -19.78 -65.30
C SER A 2 -43.60 -18.56 -65.40
N ARG A 3 -44.31 -18.26 -64.30
CA ARG A 3 -45.24 -17.12 -64.20
C ARG A 3 -44.47 -15.82 -63.96
N GLN A 4 -44.83 -14.79 -64.72
CA GLN A 4 -44.33 -13.42 -64.63
C GLN A 4 -44.98 -12.73 -63.42
N THR A 5 -44.20 -12.08 -62.54
CA THR A 5 -44.71 -11.31 -61.39
C THR A 5 -44.76 -9.81 -61.71
N PRO A 6 -45.69 -9.03 -61.09
CA PRO A 6 -45.92 -7.64 -61.44
C PRO A 6 -44.87 -6.70 -60.84
N ARG A 7 -44.49 -5.68 -61.62
CA ARG A 7 -43.49 -4.65 -61.29
C ARG A 7 -44.04 -3.66 -60.26
N LYS A 8 -43.40 -3.54 -59.09
CA LYS A 8 -43.72 -2.53 -58.05
C LYS A 8 -43.36 -1.12 -58.52
N GLU A 9 -44.25 -0.17 -58.24
CA GLU A 9 -44.10 1.26 -58.52
C GLU A 9 -42.91 1.90 -57.79
N ARG A 10 -42.30 2.88 -58.45
CA ARG A 10 -41.08 3.58 -58.03
C ARG A 10 -41.46 4.72 -57.09
N HIS A 11 -41.08 4.63 -55.82
CA HIS A 11 -41.27 5.72 -54.86
C HIS A 11 -40.55 7.00 -55.30
N THR A 12 -41.33 8.06 -55.46
CA THR A 12 -40.91 9.45 -55.68
C THR A 12 -40.12 9.94 -54.46
N ARG A 13 -38.87 10.37 -54.67
CA ARG A 13 -38.04 10.99 -53.62
C ARG A 13 -38.54 12.41 -53.36
N GLN A 14 -39.00 12.69 -52.14
CA GLN A 14 -39.14 14.09 -51.69
C GLN A 14 -37.75 14.69 -51.44
N PRO A 15 -37.47 15.93 -51.87
CA PRO A 15 -36.23 16.61 -51.53
C PRO A 15 -36.39 17.23 -50.14
N SER A 16 -35.81 16.60 -49.12
CA SER A 16 -35.65 17.22 -47.81
C SER A 16 -34.53 18.26 -47.90
N ASN A 17 -34.91 19.54 -47.98
CA ASN A 17 -34.04 20.65 -47.60
C ASN A 17 -33.69 20.50 -46.12
N LEU A 18 -32.63 19.73 -45.84
CA LEU A 18 -32.09 19.59 -44.49
C LEU A 18 -31.17 20.78 -44.22
N ILE A 19 -31.75 21.83 -43.64
CA ILE A 19 -30.99 22.71 -42.75
C ILE A 19 -30.49 21.78 -41.62
N PRO A 20 -29.18 21.72 -41.31
CA PRO A 20 -28.72 20.94 -40.17
C PRO A 20 -29.48 21.42 -38.94
N ALA A 21 -30.21 20.52 -38.28
CA ALA A 21 -30.83 20.82 -37.01
C ALA A 21 -29.70 21.21 -36.04
N VAL A 22 -29.63 22.49 -35.69
CA VAL A 22 -28.83 22.95 -34.55
C VAL A 22 -29.37 22.21 -33.34
N SER A 23 -28.59 21.28 -32.78
CA SER A 23 -29.04 20.54 -31.60
C SER A 23 -29.20 21.51 -30.44
N ASP A 24 -30.36 21.50 -29.84
CA ASP A 24 -30.85 22.22 -28.66
C ASP A 24 -30.15 21.82 -27.34
N TYR A 25 -28.92 21.31 -27.42
CA TYR A 25 -28.08 20.93 -26.28
C TYR A 25 -27.96 22.05 -25.22
N GLU A 26 -28.03 23.32 -25.65
CA GLU A 26 -28.00 24.48 -24.76
C GLU A 26 -29.22 24.56 -23.81
N SER A 27 -30.39 24.11 -24.25
CA SER A 27 -31.63 24.17 -23.46
C SER A 27 -31.67 23.12 -22.35
N ASP A 28 -31.21 21.90 -22.64
CA ASP A 28 -31.14 20.81 -21.66
C ASP A 28 -30.01 21.02 -20.64
N ALA A 29 -28.88 21.60 -21.07
CA ALA A 29 -27.78 21.95 -20.17
C ALA A 29 -28.23 22.99 -19.11
N ALA A 30 -28.98 24.01 -19.53
CA ALA A 30 -29.46 25.07 -18.63
C ALA A 30 -30.40 24.53 -17.53
N ALA A 31 -31.27 23.57 -17.87
CA ALA A 31 -32.17 22.95 -16.90
C ALA A 31 -31.45 22.08 -15.86
N ILE A 32 -30.37 21.39 -16.26
CA ILE A 32 -29.55 20.56 -15.36
C ILE A 32 -28.71 21.45 -14.42
N HIS A 33 -28.17 22.57 -14.91
CA HIS A 33 -27.37 23.50 -14.11
C HIS A 33 -28.15 24.17 -12.97
N ALA A 34 -29.45 24.42 -13.15
CA ALA A 34 -30.29 25.04 -12.11
C ALA A 34 -30.48 24.16 -10.85
N SER A 35 -30.28 22.85 -10.97
CA SER A 35 -30.54 21.86 -9.90
C SER A 35 -29.27 21.24 -9.31
N TYR A 36 -28.10 21.52 -9.88
CA TYR A 36 -26.85 20.89 -9.49
C TYR A 36 -26.27 21.54 -8.23
N ALA A 37 -26.35 20.83 -7.10
CA ALA A 37 -25.53 21.12 -5.94
C ALA A 37 -24.16 20.45 -6.12
N PRO A 38 -23.04 21.20 -6.10
CA PRO A 38 -21.72 20.59 -6.17
C PRO A 38 -21.52 19.64 -4.99
N PRO A 39 -20.86 18.47 -5.18
CA PRO A 39 -20.52 17.60 -4.08
C PRO A 39 -19.67 18.38 -3.06
N PRO A 40 -19.78 18.05 -1.77
CA PRO A 40 -18.97 18.69 -0.75
C PRO A 40 -17.48 18.56 -1.09
N PRO A 41 -16.65 19.58 -0.82
CA PRO A 41 -15.23 19.52 -1.08
C PRO A 41 -14.62 18.36 -0.27
N ARG A 42 -13.87 17.50 -0.95
CA ARG A 42 -13.13 16.39 -0.34
C ARG A 42 -11.65 16.62 -0.52
N THR A 43 -10.86 16.20 0.46
CA THR A 43 -9.41 16.21 0.33
C THR A 43 -8.94 15.09 -0.60
N ASN A 44 -7.78 15.26 -1.26
CA ASN A 44 -7.20 14.20 -2.09
C ASN A 44 -6.95 12.92 -1.27
N THR A 45 -6.55 13.08 0.00
CA THR A 45 -6.37 11.98 0.95
C THR A 45 -7.67 11.22 1.19
N GLU A 46 -8.78 11.90 1.44
CA GLU A 46 -10.09 11.25 1.58
C GLU A 46 -10.51 10.50 0.32
N LEU A 47 -10.28 11.08 -0.86
CA LEU A 47 -10.58 10.42 -2.12
C LEU A 47 -9.75 9.15 -2.30
N ASN A 48 -8.45 9.20 -2.00
CA ASN A 48 -7.57 8.04 -2.07
C ASN A 48 -7.99 6.94 -1.09
N VAL A 49 -8.30 7.29 0.16
CA VAL A 49 -8.81 6.33 1.16
C VAL A 49 -10.09 5.67 0.65
N ASN A 50 -11.05 6.44 0.12
CA ASN A 50 -12.28 5.91 -0.43
C ASN A 50 -12.05 4.96 -1.62
N VAL A 51 -11.04 5.22 -2.46
CA VAL A 51 -10.65 4.29 -3.54
C VAL A 51 -10.09 2.99 -2.98
N LEU A 52 -9.17 3.07 -2.01
CA LEU A 52 -8.56 1.90 -1.40
C LEU A 52 -9.57 1.03 -0.65
N GLN A 53 -10.53 1.65 0.04
CA GLN A 53 -11.59 0.95 0.78
C GLN A 53 -12.53 0.12 -0.11
N ARG A 54 -12.57 0.38 -1.43
CA ARG A 54 -13.31 -0.48 -2.38
C ARG A 54 -12.67 -1.85 -2.54
N TYR A 55 -11.35 -1.94 -2.35
CA TYR A 55 -10.59 -3.19 -2.44
C TYR A 55 -10.38 -3.80 -1.06
N LEU A 56 -10.10 -2.96 -0.06
CA LEU A 56 -9.80 -3.40 1.29
C LEU A 56 -10.51 -2.50 2.32
N PRO A 57 -11.75 -2.83 2.72
CA PRO A 57 -12.58 -1.99 3.58
C PRO A 57 -11.98 -1.70 4.97
N SER A 58 -11.03 -2.50 5.42
CA SER A 58 -10.38 -2.31 6.72
C SER A 58 -9.44 -1.11 6.76
N ILE A 59 -9.02 -0.55 5.61
CA ILE A 59 -8.13 0.62 5.55
C ILE A 59 -8.82 1.84 6.19
N GLN A 60 -8.13 2.49 7.13
CA GLN A 60 -8.63 3.68 7.81
C GLN A 60 -7.86 4.94 7.39
N THR A 61 -6.53 4.85 7.35
CA THR A 61 -5.67 6.01 7.09
C THR A 61 -4.51 5.63 6.19
N ILE A 62 -4.06 6.59 5.37
CA ILE A 62 -2.84 6.49 4.58
C ILE A 62 -1.71 7.13 5.39
N LEU A 63 -0.68 6.35 5.69
CA LEU A 63 0.51 6.77 6.45
C LEU A 63 1.59 7.36 5.54
N SER A 64 1.75 6.80 4.33
CA SER A 64 2.68 7.30 3.33
C SER A 64 2.26 6.90 1.92
N ILE A 65 2.72 7.66 0.94
CA ILE A 65 2.42 7.48 -0.49
C ILE A 65 3.72 7.53 -1.28
N ALA A 66 3.83 6.68 -2.29
CA ALA A 66 4.80 6.85 -3.37
C ALA A 66 4.08 6.83 -4.72
N ALA A 67 4.42 7.78 -5.60
CA ALA A 67 3.74 7.96 -6.88
C ALA A 67 3.82 6.72 -7.78
N ASN A 68 4.95 6.00 -7.74
CA ASN A 68 5.18 4.81 -8.56
C ASN A 68 6.08 3.80 -7.83
N ALA A 69 5.63 2.55 -7.77
CA ALA A 69 6.41 1.41 -7.33
C ALA A 69 6.21 0.23 -8.29
N VAL A 70 7.24 -0.60 -8.41
CA VAL A 70 7.27 -1.80 -9.25
C VAL A 70 7.44 -3.02 -8.35
N VAL A 71 6.59 -4.02 -8.55
CA VAL A 71 6.60 -5.25 -7.76
C VAL A 71 7.36 -6.36 -8.49
N TYR A 72 8.27 -7.00 -7.77
CA TYR A 72 9.03 -8.16 -8.18
C TYR A 72 8.66 -9.36 -7.29
N THR A 73 8.75 -10.56 -7.85
CA THR A 73 8.63 -11.83 -7.12
C THR A 73 9.93 -12.58 -7.27
N PHE A 74 10.39 -13.22 -6.20
CA PHE A 74 11.57 -14.05 -6.25
C PHE A 74 11.17 -15.50 -6.55
N ASP A 75 11.70 -16.07 -7.63
CA ASP A 75 11.58 -17.49 -7.91
C ASP A 75 12.72 -18.25 -7.22
N ARG A 76 12.35 -19.20 -6.35
CA ARG A 76 13.28 -20.03 -5.60
C ARG A 76 14.00 -21.04 -6.48
N ASN A 77 13.38 -21.49 -7.56
CA ASN A 77 13.92 -22.53 -8.43
C ASN A 77 15.06 -21.98 -9.30
N SER A 78 14.84 -20.82 -9.91
CA SER A 78 15.83 -20.11 -10.72
C SER A 78 16.76 -19.22 -9.89
N THR A 79 16.43 -18.97 -8.62
CA THR A 79 17.10 -17.99 -7.75
C THR A 79 17.17 -16.60 -8.36
N SER A 80 16.12 -16.20 -9.09
CA SER A 80 16.05 -14.92 -9.82
C SER A 80 14.85 -14.07 -9.42
N TRP A 81 14.96 -12.78 -9.71
CA TRP A 81 13.86 -11.83 -9.56
C TRP A 81 13.11 -11.66 -10.87
N ASP A 82 11.79 -11.87 -10.81
CA ASP A 82 10.90 -11.66 -11.95
C ASP A 82 9.98 -10.46 -11.72
N LYS A 83 9.77 -9.66 -12.76
CA LYS A 83 8.83 -8.55 -12.70
C LYS A 83 7.40 -9.10 -12.75
N SER A 84 6.63 -8.87 -11.69
CA SER A 84 5.27 -9.44 -11.54
C SER A 84 4.21 -8.83 -12.48
N GLY A 85 4.54 -7.76 -13.21
CA GLY A 85 3.58 -6.99 -14.00
C GLY A 85 2.75 -5.97 -13.21
N ILE A 86 2.86 -5.97 -11.87
CA ILE A 86 2.18 -4.99 -11.01
C ILE A 86 3.07 -3.74 -10.86
N GLU A 87 2.54 -2.60 -11.28
CA GLU A 87 3.23 -1.31 -11.25
C GLU A 87 2.21 -0.19 -11.08
N GLY A 88 2.45 0.74 -10.16
CA GLY A 88 1.54 1.86 -9.93
C GLY A 88 1.76 2.56 -8.60
N THR A 89 0.74 3.28 -8.12
CA THR A 89 0.86 4.07 -6.90
C THR A 89 0.86 3.16 -5.67
N MET A 90 1.83 3.38 -4.79
CA MET A 90 1.98 2.61 -3.56
C MET A 90 1.49 3.43 -2.37
N PHE A 91 0.81 2.75 -1.46
CA PHE A 91 0.30 3.30 -0.21
C PHE A 91 0.75 2.43 0.95
N VAL A 92 1.17 3.07 2.03
CA VAL A 92 1.31 2.43 3.34
C VAL A 92 0.09 2.84 4.15
N CYS A 93 -0.69 1.89 4.64
CA CYS A 93 -1.99 2.16 5.26
C CYS A 93 -2.09 1.53 6.65
N ALA A 94 -2.70 2.25 7.59
CA ALA A 94 -3.19 1.65 8.82
C ALA A 94 -4.58 1.05 8.58
N GLN A 95 -4.83 -0.09 9.20
CA GLN A 95 -6.07 -0.83 9.09
C GLN A 95 -6.76 -0.95 10.45
N THR A 96 -8.06 -1.16 10.39
CA THR A 96 -8.89 -1.46 11.56
C THR A 96 -8.34 -2.70 12.28
N PRO A 97 -8.07 -2.63 13.59
CA PRO A 97 -7.68 -3.78 14.39
C PRO A 97 -8.72 -4.91 14.30
N LEU A 98 -8.28 -6.16 14.35
CA LEU A 98 -9.20 -7.29 14.46
C LEU A 98 -9.86 -7.29 15.85
N PRO A 99 -11.17 -7.57 15.96
CA PRO A 99 -11.88 -7.58 17.24
C PRO A 99 -11.25 -8.52 18.28
N GLU A 100 -10.71 -9.65 17.80
CA GLU A 100 -10.17 -10.73 18.64
C GLU A 100 -8.82 -10.38 19.27
N SER A 101 -7.93 -9.74 18.50
CA SER A 101 -6.55 -9.51 18.93
C SER A 101 -6.29 -8.08 19.40
N LYS A 102 -7.16 -7.12 19.03
CA LYS A 102 -6.96 -5.66 19.21
C LYS A 102 -5.59 -5.16 18.74
N LYS A 103 -4.86 -5.95 17.95
CA LYS A 103 -3.51 -5.62 17.50
C LYS A 103 -3.58 -4.55 16.41
N PRO A 104 -2.66 -3.57 16.39
CA PRO A 104 -2.50 -2.68 15.26
C PRO A 104 -2.30 -3.48 13.98
N ARG A 105 -2.93 -3.03 12.90
CA ARG A 105 -2.78 -3.65 11.58
C ARG A 105 -2.35 -2.60 10.58
N ALA A 106 -1.48 -3.00 9.67
CA ALA A 106 -1.01 -2.15 8.60
C ALA A 106 -0.73 -3.00 7.36
N CYS A 107 -0.89 -2.37 6.19
CA CYS A 107 -0.62 -3.03 4.92
C CYS A 107 0.12 -2.10 3.96
N VAL A 108 0.87 -2.70 3.05
CA VAL A 108 1.36 -2.02 1.84
C VAL A 108 0.43 -2.39 0.69
N PHE A 109 -0.12 -1.38 0.02
CA PHE A 109 -1.04 -1.54 -1.09
C PHE A 109 -0.41 -0.92 -2.35
N VAL A 110 -0.32 -1.67 -3.45
CA VAL A 110 0.07 -1.12 -4.76
C VAL A 110 -1.14 -1.18 -5.68
N LEU A 111 -1.67 -0.01 -6.01
CA LEU A 111 -2.76 0.15 -6.97
C LEU A 111 -2.19 0.10 -8.38
N ASN A 112 -2.50 -0.96 -9.10
CA ASN A 112 -1.93 -1.24 -10.41
C ASN A 112 -2.55 -0.32 -11.47
N ARG A 113 -1.69 0.31 -12.29
CA ARG A 113 -2.13 1.16 -13.42
C ARG A 113 -2.18 0.44 -14.76
N ARG A 114 -1.61 -0.78 -14.83
CA ARG A 114 -1.49 -1.57 -16.06
C ARG A 114 -2.52 -2.69 -16.18
N ALA A 115 -3.04 -3.16 -15.05
CA ALA A 115 -4.06 -4.21 -14.98
C ALA A 115 -4.96 -4.00 -13.74
N LEU A 116 -5.97 -4.86 -13.58
CA LEU A 116 -6.90 -4.80 -12.45
C LEU A 116 -6.35 -5.51 -11.19
N ASP A 117 -5.29 -6.29 -11.34
CA ASP A 117 -4.67 -7.04 -10.26
C ASP A 117 -3.78 -6.12 -9.41
N ASN A 118 -4.24 -5.86 -8.18
CA ASN A 118 -3.53 -5.05 -7.19
C ASN A 118 -2.71 -5.93 -6.24
N LEU A 119 -1.65 -5.36 -5.66
CA LEU A 119 -0.91 -6.02 -4.58
C LEU A 119 -1.37 -5.49 -3.22
N VAL A 120 -1.65 -6.40 -2.29
CA VAL A 120 -1.81 -6.09 -0.87
C VAL A 120 -0.86 -6.98 -0.08
N VAL A 121 0.03 -6.37 0.70
CA VAL A 121 0.91 -7.05 1.65
C VAL A 121 0.44 -6.70 3.06
N ASP A 122 -0.18 -7.66 3.75
CA ASP A 122 -0.51 -7.51 5.18
C ASP A 122 0.78 -7.64 6.00
N LEU A 123 1.18 -6.56 6.67
CA LEU A 123 2.43 -6.53 7.42
C LEU A 123 2.43 -7.46 8.64
N ALA A 124 1.26 -7.92 9.11
CA ALA A 124 1.19 -8.92 10.16
C ALA A 124 1.67 -10.32 9.69
N ARG A 125 1.49 -10.63 8.40
CA ARG A 125 1.94 -11.89 7.75
C ARG A 125 3.39 -11.84 7.26
N VAL A 126 4.04 -10.70 7.37
CA VAL A 126 5.44 -10.54 6.96
C VAL A 126 6.37 -10.99 8.08
N SER A 127 7.15 -12.05 7.85
CA SER A 127 8.17 -12.54 8.80
C SER A 127 9.39 -11.62 8.85
N HIS A 128 9.74 -11.00 7.72
CA HIS A 128 10.92 -10.16 7.61
C HIS A 128 10.76 -9.05 6.56
N VAL A 129 11.23 -7.85 6.93
CA VAL A 129 11.37 -6.70 6.02
C VAL A 129 12.84 -6.30 5.96
N GLU A 130 13.41 -6.30 4.76
CA GLU A 130 14.79 -5.90 4.49
C GLU A 130 14.81 -4.78 3.44
N ILE A 131 15.72 -3.82 3.60
CA ILE A 131 16.00 -2.82 2.57
C ILE A 131 17.40 -3.13 2.04
N ALA A 132 17.46 -3.65 0.81
CA ALA A 132 18.70 -3.98 0.13
C ALA A 132 18.88 -3.00 -1.04
N ASP A 133 19.83 -2.08 -0.90
CA ASP A 133 20.08 -0.98 -1.84
C ASP A 133 18.81 -0.16 -2.13
N GLU A 134 18.20 -0.41 -3.29
CA GLU A 134 16.99 0.28 -3.77
C GLU A 134 15.71 -0.54 -3.64
N LEU A 135 15.81 -1.80 -3.19
CA LEU A 135 14.72 -2.76 -3.15
C LEU A 135 14.26 -3.02 -1.71
N LEU A 136 12.97 -2.85 -1.47
CA LEU A 136 12.30 -3.28 -0.24
C LEU A 136 11.85 -4.73 -0.40
N ILE A 137 12.37 -5.63 0.42
CA ILE A 137 12.13 -7.06 0.35
C ILE A 137 11.23 -7.48 1.52
N PHE A 138 10.14 -8.16 1.18
CA PHE A 138 9.20 -8.77 2.12
C PHE A 138 9.32 -10.29 2.03
N LYS A 139 9.55 -10.96 3.16
CA LYS A 139 9.34 -12.40 3.29
C LYS A 139 8.00 -12.63 3.97
N ILE A 140 7.09 -13.30 3.27
CA ILE A 140 5.71 -13.52 3.72
C ILE A 140 5.61 -14.97 4.22
N GLU A 141 5.10 -15.12 5.44
CA GLU A 141 4.89 -16.42 6.06
C GLU A 141 3.90 -17.24 5.21
N ALA A 142 4.27 -18.51 4.97
CA ALA A 142 3.39 -19.51 4.40
C ALA A 142 2.25 -19.80 5.38
N ASP A 143 1.00 -19.73 4.91
CA ASP A 143 -0.09 -20.41 5.61
C ASP A 143 -0.02 -21.91 5.29
N CYS A 144 -0.75 -22.75 6.05
CA CYS A 144 -0.65 -24.21 6.03
C CYS A 144 -0.75 -24.90 4.65
N GLU A 145 -1.13 -24.17 3.60
CA GLU A 145 -1.33 -24.64 2.22
C GLU A 145 -0.54 -23.84 1.17
N GLU A 146 0.12 -22.73 1.55
CA GLU A 146 0.84 -21.84 0.61
C GLU A 146 2.36 -21.94 0.80
N GLU A 147 3.12 -21.76 -0.28
CA GLU A 147 4.58 -21.65 -0.18
C GLU A 147 4.99 -20.27 0.34
N GLU A 148 6.09 -20.21 1.08
CA GLU A 148 6.64 -18.94 1.57
C GLU A 148 7.00 -18.05 0.37
N LYS A 149 6.40 -16.85 0.30
CA LYS A 149 6.57 -15.95 -0.83
C LYS A 149 7.53 -14.82 -0.48
N VAL A 150 8.43 -14.51 -1.41
CA VAL A 150 9.33 -13.35 -1.29
C VAL A 150 8.98 -12.32 -2.35
N ILE A 151 8.66 -11.11 -1.90
CA ILE A 151 8.24 -10.00 -2.74
C ILE A 151 9.27 -8.88 -2.63
N GLY A 152 9.66 -8.33 -3.77
CA GLY A 152 10.52 -7.15 -3.88
C GLY A 152 9.69 -5.96 -4.34
N LEU A 153 9.94 -4.80 -3.77
CA LEU A 153 9.26 -3.57 -4.10
C LEU A 153 10.30 -2.49 -4.39
N TRP A 154 10.34 -2.04 -5.63
CA TRP A 154 11.20 -0.94 -6.04
C TRP A 154 10.39 0.34 -6.15
N ILE A 155 10.76 1.36 -5.37
CA ILE A 155 10.06 2.64 -5.34
C ILE A 155 10.82 3.64 -6.21
N HIS A 156 10.09 4.27 -7.14
CA HIS A 156 10.60 5.38 -7.92
C HIS A 156 10.62 6.65 -7.07
N ASN A 157 11.76 7.34 -7.05
CA ASN A 157 11.92 8.62 -6.37
C ASN A 157 11.36 9.75 -7.25
N ASP A 158 10.18 10.25 -6.90
CA ASP A 158 9.72 11.57 -7.35
C ASP A 158 10.45 12.70 -6.60
N ARG A 159 10.96 12.40 -5.40
CA ARG A 159 11.84 13.25 -4.58
C ARG A 159 12.95 12.38 -3.99
N ASP A 160 14.09 12.98 -3.65
CA ASP A 160 15.27 12.25 -3.16
C ASP A 160 14.97 11.39 -1.92
N GLU A 161 14.11 11.89 -1.03
CA GLU A 161 13.77 11.24 0.23
C GLU A 161 12.60 10.25 0.14
N THR A 162 11.90 10.15 -1.00
CA THR A 162 10.64 9.39 -1.10
C THR A 162 10.82 7.93 -0.72
N ARG A 163 11.84 7.24 -1.26
CA ARG A 163 12.14 5.85 -0.91
C ARG A 163 12.53 5.70 0.55
N GLN A 164 13.31 6.63 1.09
CA GLN A 164 13.76 6.58 2.48
C GLN A 164 12.58 6.72 3.45
N ILE A 165 11.72 7.72 3.23
CA ILE A 165 10.54 7.97 4.07
C ILE A 165 9.60 6.77 4.00
N ASN A 166 9.25 6.30 2.79
CA ASN A 166 8.37 5.15 2.63
C ASN A 166 8.96 3.87 3.24
N GLY A 167 10.25 3.60 3.03
CA GLY A 167 10.92 2.45 3.62
C GLY A 167 10.91 2.50 5.16
N ALA A 168 11.18 3.67 5.74
CA ALA A 168 11.12 3.87 7.18
C ALA A 168 9.70 3.66 7.74
N THR A 169 8.68 4.25 7.09
CA THR A 169 7.27 4.06 7.50
C THR A 169 6.84 2.60 7.41
N ILE A 170 7.27 1.86 6.38
CA ILE A 170 6.98 0.42 6.24
C ILE A 170 7.64 -0.37 7.38
N GLN A 171 8.92 -0.11 7.66
CA GLN A 171 9.63 -0.81 8.74
C GLN A 171 9.02 -0.54 10.11
N GLU A 172 8.63 0.70 10.40
CA GLU A 172 7.96 1.08 11.64
C GLU A 172 6.58 0.42 11.75
N SER A 173 5.77 0.52 10.69
CA SER A 173 4.44 -0.10 10.64
C SER A 173 4.50 -1.62 10.81
N TRP A 174 5.50 -2.27 10.21
CA TRP A 174 5.75 -3.70 10.36
C TRP A 174 6.12 -4.08 11.79
N LYS A 175 7.03 -3.34 12.43
CA LYS A 175 7.38 -3.55 13.84
C LYS A 175 6.16 -3.43 14.74
N VAL A 176 5.33 -2.41 14.54
CA VAL A 176 4.11 -2.18 15.32
C VAL A 176 3.09 -3.30 15.10
N ALA A 177 2.87 -3.72 13.85
CA ALA A 177 1.94 -4.81 13.53
C ALA A 177 2.39 -6.18 14.09
N ARG A 178 3.70 -6.41 14.20
CA ARG A 178 4.30 -7.65 14.73
C ARG A 178 4.56 -7.61 16.23
N SER A 179 4.47 -6.43 16.87
CA SER A 179 4.64 -6.30 18.32
C SER A 179 3.57 -7.15 19.00
N SER A 180 3.99 -8.22 19.66
CA SER A 180 3.14 -9.00 20.57
C SER A 180 2.59 -8.03 21.62
N GLY A 181 1.27 -8.02 21.83
CA GLY A 181 0.55 -7.05 22.66
C GLY A 181 0.85 -7.09 24.17
N LEU A 182 2.10 -7.32 24.56
CA LEU A 182 2.58 -7.38 25.94
C LEU A 182 2.90 -5.99 26.53
N ASP A 183 2.88 -4.93 25.72
CA ASP A 183 3.27 -3.58 26.20
C ASP A 183 2.07 -2.70 26.61
N LEU A 184 0.83 -3.19 26.50
CA LEU A 184 -0.37 -2.40 26.83
C LEU A 184 -0.87 -2.55 28.27
N GLU A 185 -0.26 -3.41 29.10
CA GLU A 185 -0.68 -3.62 30.50
C GLU A 185 0.28 -3.05 31.57
N GLN A 186 1.38 -2.37 31.22
CA GLN A 186 2.30 -1.76 32.21
C GLN A 186 1.96 -0.30 32.60
N GLY A 187 0.80 0.23 32.21
CA GLY A 187 0.43 1.63 32.42
C GLY A 187 -0.62 1.92 33.49
N ALA A 188 -1.17 0.91 34.18
CA ALA A 188 -2.38 1.08 35.01
C ALA A 188 -2.25 0.70 36.50
N ASP A 189 -1.04 0.75 37.07
CA ASP A 189 -0.85 0.69 38.52
C ASP A 189 0.23 1.67 38.98
N ALA A 190 -0.05 2.96 38.81
CA ALA A 190 0.70 4.03 39.45
C ALA A 190 -0.03 4.43 40.74
N GLY A 191 0.25 3.70 41.82
CA GLY A 191 -0.24 4.08 43.14
C GLY A 191 0.10 3.03 44.20
N LEU A 192 1.28 3.13 44.80
CA LEU A 192 1.52 3.17 46.26
C LEU A 192 3.04 3.15 46.55
N GLU A 193 3.39 3.96 47.53
CA GLU A 193 4.72 4.35 48.02
C GLU A 193 5.85 3.31 48.06
N ALA A 194 7.07 3.72 47.70
CA ALA A 194 8.31 3.24 48.32
C ALA A 194 9.46 4.25 48.14
N GLY A 195 10.18 4.54 49.23
CA GLY A 195 11.17 5.62 49.38
C GLY A 195 12.52 5.47 48.64
N PRO A 196 13.51 6.32 48.97
CA PRO A 196 14.73 6.50 48.18
C PRO A 196 15.74 5.37 48.45
N ALA A 197 15.55 4.20 47.83
CA ALA A 197 16.50 3.09 47.98
C ALA A 197 16.57 2.13 46.77
N MET A 198 16.28 2.59 45.55
CA MET A 198 16.44 1.75 44.36
C MET A 198 17.13 2.50 43.21
N GLN A 199 18.39 2.90 43.44
CA GLN A 199 19.36 3.15 42.37
C GLN A 199 20.38 2.01 42.35
N ALA A 200 19.95 0.85 41.88
CA ALA A 200 20.87 -0.20 41.48
C ALA A 200 20.20 -1.08 40.42
N GLY A 201 20.79 -1.11 39.22
CA GLY A 201 20.53 -2.14 38.22
C GLY A 201 19.95 -1.61 36.91
N GLY A 202 20.73 -1.73 35.84
CA GLY A 202 20.21 -1.56 34.48
C GLY A 202 21.14 -0.88 33.47
N ARG A 203 22.48 -0.95 33.62
CA ARG A 203 23.36 -0.53 32.53
C ARG A 203 23.21 -1.54 31.39
N ARG A 204 22.58 -1.12 30.30
CA ARG A 204 22.38 -1.91 29.07
C ARG A 204 23.76 -2.26 28.50
N LEU A 205 24.18 -3.52 28.67
CA LEU A 205 25.44 -4.03 28.14
C LEU A 205 25.39 -4.00 26.62
N SER A 206 26.36 -3.32 26.01
CA SER A 206 26.54 -3.29 24.56
C SER A 206 27.34 -4.52 24.11
N VAL A 207 27.01 -5.10 22.96
CA VAL A 207 27.76 -6.22 22.36
C VAL A 207 29.25 -5.88 22.16
N ARG A 208 29.60 -4.59 22.06
CA ARG A 208 30.99 -4.12 21.98
C ARG A 208 31.78 -4.30 23.28
N ASP A 209 31.11 -4.34 24.43
CA ASP A 209 31.74 -4.59 25.73
C ASP A 209 32.01 -6.09 25.95
N LEU A 210 31.30 -6.97 25.22
CA LEU A 210 31.38 -8.43 25.38
C LEU A 210 32.55 -9.05 24.60
N PHE A 211 33.03 -8.41 23.52
CA PHE A 211 34.04 -8.98 22.61
C PHE A 211 35.32 -8.14 22.47
N GLY A 212 35.45 -7.03 23.20
CA GLY A 212 36.56 -6.08 23.07
C GLY A 212 37.71 -6.25 24.07
N ARG A 213 38.17 -7.47 24.38
CA ARG A 213 39.42 -7.66 25.14
C ARG A 213 40.18 -8.93 24.70
N ALA A 214 40.96 -8.80 23.64
CA ALA A 214 42.09 -9.68 23.39
C ALA A 214 43.28 -8.88 22.83
N GLN A 215 44.37 -8.92 23.59
CA GLN A 215 45.77 -8.61 23.25
C GLN A 215 46.18 -7.15 23.09
N GLN A 216 46.76 -6.59 24.16
CA GLN A 216 47.98 -5.78 24.09
C GLN A 216 48.71 -5.74 25.45
N SER A 217 49.78 -6.52 25.59
CA SER A 217 50.96 -6.13 26.38
C SER A 217 52.14 -7.06 26.14
N ARG A 218 53.12 -6.59 25.35
CA ARG A 218 54.55 -6.86 25.51
C ARG A 218 55.33 -5.89 24.63
N GLN A 219 55.88 -4.84 25.23
CA GLN A 219 57.00 -4.08 24.69
C GLN A 219 58.31 -4.69 25.22
N PRO A 220 59.41 -4.70 24.44
CA PRO A 220 60.75 -4.91 24.96
C PRO A 220 61.37 -3.57 25.40
N VAL A 221 62.24 -3.63 26.42
CA VAL A 221 63.12 -2.54 26.86
C VAL A 221 64.51 -2.84 26.31
N GLU A 222 65.07 -1.90 25.55
CA GLU A 222 66.52 -1.67 25.44
C GLU A 222 66.91 -0.56 26.43
#